data_AF-A0A4R0WYV1-F1
#
_entry.id   AF-A0A4R0WYV1-F1
#
_cell.length_a   1.000
_cell.length_b   1.000
_cell.length_c   1.000
_cell.angle_alpha   90.00
_cell.angle_beta   90.00
_cell.angle_gamma   90.00
#
_symmetry.space_group_name_H-M   'P 1'
#
loop_
_entity.id
_entity.type
_entity.pdbx_description
1 polymer ?
#
loop_
_entity_poly.entity_id
_entity_poly.type
_entity_poly.pdbx_seq_one_letter_code
_entity_poly.pdbx_strand_id
1 'polypeptide(L)'
;MDVVAIAGNTGDLIQCKSSAIVNASLNDEGVKDVVSAEAEYRLRHPGVNFSKWVATNQFFNANAVEKAHRNHVTLVTQMKWSSGSRLIR
;
A
#
# COMPACT_ATOMS: atom_id res chain seq x y z
N MET A 1 8.68 -5.58 3.46
CA MET A 1 8.29 -5.22 2.09
C MET A 1 8.11 -6.51 1.35
N ASP A 2 6.93 -6.73 0.77
CA ASP A 2 6.62 -7.98 0.08
C ASP A 2 7.04 -7.90 -1.39
N VAL A 3 6.94 -6.71 -1.98
CA VAL A 3 7.46 -6.42 -3.32
C VAL A 3 8.25 -5.13 -3.29
N VAL A 4 9.38 -5.15 -3.98
CA VAL A 4 10.17 -3.97 -4.32
C VAL A 4 10.40 -3.97 -5.81
N ALA A 5 9.95 -2.92 -6.49
CA ALA A 5 10.22 -2.72 -7.91
C ALA A 5 11.14 -1.51 -8.07
N ILE A 6 12.10 -1.60 -8.98
CA ILE A 6 13.00 -0.49 -9.34
C ILE A 6 13.09 -0.45 -10.87
N ALA A 7 12.85 0.72 -11.45
CA ALA A 7 12.95 0.97 -12.88
C ALA A 7 13.68 2.30 -13.11
N GLY A 8 14.97 2.23 -13.46
CA GLY A 8 15.80 3.42 -13.58
C GLY A 8 15.91 4.17 -12.25
N ASN A 9 15.39 5.39 -12.19
CA ASN A 9 15.43 6.27 -11.03
C ASN A 9 14.10 6.30 -10.25
N THR A 10 13.17 5.40 -10.54
CA THR A 10 11.93 5.25 -9.78
C THR A 10 11.84 3.85 -9.16
N GLY A 11 11.07 3.75 -8.08
CA GLY A 11 10.76 2.46 -7.49
C GLY A 11 9.46 2.46 -6.71
N ASP A 12 8.96 1.27 -6.40
CA ASP A 12 7.76 1.04 -5.62
C ASP A 12 8.06 0.09 -4.47
N LEU A 13 7.68 0.48 -3.27
CA LEU A 13 7.71 -0.37 -2.07
C LEU A 13 6.27 -0.76 -1.74
N ILE A 14 5.99 -2.06 -1.77
CA ILE A 14 4.65 -2.59 -1.59
C ILE A 14 4.65 -3.51 -0.38
N GLN A 15 3.80 -3.19 0.59
CA GLN A 15 3.48 -4.07 1.71
C GLN A 15 2.04 -4.57 1.56
N CYS A 16 1.86 -5.88 1.60
CA CYS A 16 0.57 -6.51 1.65
C CYS A 16 0.21 -6.83 3.11
N LYS A 17 -1.07 -6.69 3.44
CA LYS A 17 -1.67 -7.20 4.67
C LYS A 17 -2.91 -7.98 4.29
N SER A 18 -3.16 -9.10 4.97
CA SER A 18 -4.34 -9.92 4.71
C SER A 18 -5.12 -10.18 5.98
N SER A 19 -6.44 -10.29 5.86
CA SER A 19 -7.28 -10.85 6.92
C SER A 19 -8.35 -11.76 6.32
N ALA A 20 -8.63 -12.85 7.04
CA ALA A 20 -9.73 -13.77 6.73
C ALA A 20 -11.08 -13.26 7.25
N ILE A 21 -11.09 -12.23 8.09
CA ILE A 21 -12.32 -11.62 8.60
C ILE A 21 -12.89 -10.73 7.50
N VAL A 22 -14.08 -11.09 7.01
CA VAL A 22 -14.80 -10.33 5.99
C VAL A 22 -15.11 -8.93 6.52
N ASN A 23 -14.78 -7.92 5.71
CA ASN A 23 -14.91 -6.49 6.02
C ASN A 23 -14.04 -6.03 7.20
N ALA A 24 -12.91 -6.70 7.48
CA ALA A 24 -11.99 -6.23 8.50
C ALA A 24 -11.50 -4.81 8.20
N SER A 25 -11.33 -4.03 9.25
CA SER A 25 -10.81 -2.66 9.20
C SER A 25 -9.40 -2.65 9.78
N LEU A 26 -8.40 -2.86 8.93
CA LEU A 26 -7.01 -2.99 9.34
C LEU A 26 -6.44 -1.65 9.84
N ASN A 27 -5.51 -1.74 10.78
CA ASN A 27 -4.83 -0.59 11.36
C ASN A 27 -3.67 -0.09 10.47
N ASP A 28 -2.87 0.83 11.02
CA ASP A 28 -1.81 1.54 10.32
C ASP A 28 -0.46 0.81 10.29
N GLU A 29 -0.41 -0.48 10.67
CA GLU A 29 0.86 -1.22 10.74
C GLU A 29 1.56 -1.25 9.37
N GLY A 30 0.84 -1.61 8.29
CA GLY A 30 1.43 -1.63 6.95
C GLY A 30 1.93 -0.26 6.49
N VAL A 31 1.29 0.83 6.95
CA VAL A 31 1.72 2.22 6.65
C VAL A 31 3.05 2.52 7.34
N LYS A 32 3.21 2.12 8.61
CA LYS A 32 4.48 2.27 9.34
C LYS A 32 5.59 1.46 8.66
N ASP A 33 5.29 0.22 8.28
CA ASP A 33 6.24 -0.68 7.63
C ASP A 33 6.83 -0.04 6.36
N VAL A 34 5.99 0.48 5.45
CA VAL A 34 6.47 1.09 4.19
C VAL A 34 7.18 2.41 4.39
N VAL A 35 6.81 3.20 5.40
CA VAL A 35 7.49 4.46 5.72
C VAL A 35 8.89 4.20 6.27
N SER A 36 9.02 3.26 7.20
CA SER A 36 10.31 2.84 7.74
C SER A 36 11.20 2.23 6.66
N ALA A 37 10.65 1.35 5.80
CA ALA A 37 11.40 0.76 4.72
C ALA A 37 11.85 1.80 3.69
N GLU A 38 11.03 2.78 3.34
CA GLU A 38 11.43 3.81 2.37
C GLU A 38 12.66 4.60 2.81
N ALA A 39 12.73 4.96 4.09
CA ALA A 39 13.92 5.60 4.65
C ALA A 39 15.18 4.75 4.48
N GLU A 40 15.08 3.43 4.68
CA GLU A 40 16.17 2.49 4.49
C GLU A 40 16.53 2.29 3.01
N TYR A 41 15.54 2.09 2.14
CA TYR A 41 15.73 1.85 0.72
C TYR A 41 16.32 3.06 0.00
N ARG A 42 15.96 4.28 0.42
CA ARG A 42 16.57 5.51 -0.11
C ARG A 42 18.08 5.57 0.15
N LEU A 43 18.54 5.06 1.28
CA LEU A 43 19.97 4.98 1.60
C LEU A 43 20.68 3.89 0.78
N ARG A 44 20.02 2.76 0.56
CA ARG A 44 20.58 1.63 -0.20
C ARG A 44 20.59 1.85 -1.71
N HIS A 45 19.66 2.65 -2.23
CA HIS A 45 19.54 2.96 -3.65
C HIS A 45 19.52 4.48 -3.87
N PRO A 46 20.67 5.17 -3.68
CA PRO A 46 20.75 6.60 -3.91
C PRO A 46 20.31 6.96 -5.33
N GLY A 47 19.47 7.99 -5.45
CA GLY A 47 18.93 8.45 -6.74
C GLY A 47 17.66 7.74 -7.21
N VAL A 48 17.17 6.72 -6.49
CA VAL A 48 15.85 6.13 -6.73
C VAL A 48 14.80 6.84 -5.88
N ASN A 49 13.74 7.33 -6.51
CA ASN A 49 12.58 7.89 -5.82
C ASN A 49 11.52 6.81 -5.61
N PHE A 50 11.27 6.43 -4.35
CA PHE A 50 10.35 5.35 -4.00
C PHE A 50 8.94 5.86 -3.69
N SER A 51 7.95 5.32 -4.41
CA SER A 51 6.54 5.39 -4.02
C SER A 51 6.22 4.29 -3.01
N LYS A 52 5.24 4.55 -2.14
CA LYS A 52 4.88 3.66 -1.03
C LYS A 52 3.44 3.18 -1.18
N TRP A 53 3.24 1.86 -1.07
CA TRP A 53 1.95 1.23 -1.29
C TRP A 53 1.65 0.23 -0.18
N VAL A 54 0.41 0.26 0.32
CA VAL A 54 -0.10 -0.79 1.21
C VAL A 54 -1.35 -1.39 0.59
N ALA A 55 -1.31 -2.68 0.32
CA ALA A 55 -2.42 -3.42 -0.25
C ALA A 55 -3.07 -4.34 0.79
N THR A 56 -4.38 -4.47 0.76
CA THR A 56 -5.11 -5.45 1.56
C THR A 56 -6.30 -6.04 0.80
N ASN A 57 -6.61 -7.29 1.12
CA ASN A 57 -7.84 -7.95 0.69
C ASN A 57 -9.08 -7.53 1.52
N GLN A 58 -8.93 -6.62 2.48
CA GLN A 58 -10.01 -6.07 3.29
C GLN A 58 -10.04 -4.53 3.17
N PHE A 59 -10.34 -3.81 4.25
CA PHE A 59 -10.35 -2.35 4.30
C PHE A 59 -9.34 -1.82 5.32
N PHE A 60 -9.09 -0.51 5.29
CA PHE A 60 -8.34 0.21 6.31
C PHE A 60 -9.27 1.02 7.20
N ASN A 61 -8.90 1.19 8.47
CA ASN A 61 -9.61 2.07 9.38
C ASN A 61 -9.25 3.55 9.15
N ALA A 62 -10.04 4.46 9.73
CA ALA A 62 -9.86 5.90 9.53
C ALA A 62 -8.46 6.40 9.93
N ASN A 63 -7.89 5.87 11.01
CA ASN A 63 -6.54 6.22 11.46
C ASN A 63 -5.46 5.78 10.45
N ALA A 64 -5.60 4.59 9.86
CA ALA A 64 -4.70 4.12 8.80
C ALA A 64 -4.80 4.99 7.54
N VAL A 65 -6.03 5.37 7.14
CA VAL A 65 -6.26 6.30 6.02
C VAL A 65 -5.61 7.67 6.28
N GLU A 66 -5.83 8.24 7.46
CA GLU A 66 -5.25 9.53 7.85
C GLU A 66 -3.72 9.49 7.87
N LYS A 67 -3.13 8.43 8.42
CA LYS A 67 -1.67 8.25 8.45
C LYS A 67 -1.08 8.01 7.07
N ALA A 68 -1.78 7.25 6.21
CA ALA A 68 -1.36 7.05 4.84
C ALA A 68 -1.33 8.38 4.06
N HIS A 69 -2.38 9.18 4.20
CA HIS A 69 -2.44 10.53 3.62
C HIS A 69 -1.27 11.40 4.09
N ARG A 70 -1.01 11.47 5.40
CA ARG A 70 0.09 12.26 5.98
C ARG A 70 1.49 11.82 5.52
N ASN A 71 1.66 10.55 5.14
CA ASN A 71 2.96 10.00 4.76
C ASN A 71 3.10 9.72 3.26
N HIS A 72 2.13 10.17 2.44
CA HIS A 72 2.10 9.91 1.00
C HIS A 72 2.21 8.40 0.69
N VAL A 73 1.38 7.60 1.35
CA VAL A 73 1.25 6.16 1.12
C VAL A 73 -0.06 5.91 0.38
N THR A 74 0.00 5.20 -0.73
CA THR A 74 -1.21 4.79 -1.46
C THR A 74 -1.79 3.53 -0.83
N LEU A 75 -3.07 3.57 -0.50
CA LEU A 75 -3.81 2.42 0.04
C LEU A 75 -4.61 1.74 -1.07
N VAL A 76 -4.41 0.42 -1.22
CA VAL A 76 -5.19 -0.45 -2.10
C VAL A 76 -5.99 -1.40 -1.23
N THR A 77 -7.29 -1.43 -1.42
CA THR A 77 -8.21 -2.27 -0.64
C THR A 77 -9.03 -3.14 -1.57
N GLN A 78 -9.81 -4.08 -1.03
CA GLN A 78 -10.80 -4.78 -1.85
C GLN A 78 -11.75 -3.78 -2.53
N MET A 79 -11.94 -3.92 -3.84
CA MET A 79 -13.00 -3.20 -4.53
C MET A 79 -14.34 -3.73 -4.03
N LYS A 80 -15.20 -2.83 -3.55
CA LYS A 80 -16.61 -3.17 -3.37
C LYS A 80 -17.21 -3.37 -4.76
N TRP A 81 -17.38 -4.62 -5.17
CA TRP A 81 -18.09 -4.94 -6.41
C TRP A 81 -19.54 -4.49 -6.28
N SER A 82 -19.88 -3.31 -6.81
CA SER A 82 -21.27 -2.93 -7.03
C SER A 82 -21.74 -3.63 -8.31
N SER A 83 -22.63 -4.59 -8.14
CA SER A 83 -23.23 -5.38 -9.22
C SER A 83 -23.70 -4.50 -10.39
N GLY A 84 -23.11 -4.71 -11.57
CA GLY A 84 -23.75 -4.34 -12.84
C GLY A 84 -23.00 -3.32 -13.70
N SER A 85 -21.89 -3.74 -14.30
CA SER A 85 -21.55 -3.38 -15.69
C SER A 85 -20.54 -4.40 -16.21
N ARG A 86 -21.06 -5.35 -16.96
CA ARG A 86 -20.32 -6.35 -17.73
C ARG A 86 -19.46 -5.63 -18.78
N LEU A 87 -18.17 -5.46 -18.51
CA LEU A 87 -17.19 -5.24 -19.57
C LEU A 87 -16.57 -6.60 -19.93
N ILE A 88 -17.34 -7.36 -20.71
CA ILE A 88 -16.75 -8.18 -21.77
C ILE A 88 -16.73 -7.27 -22.98
N ARG A 89 -15.56 -6.76 -23.35
CA ARG A 89 -15.01 -6.71 -24.72
C ARG A 89 -13.53 -6.37 -24.61
#